data_AF-I9QYP2-F1
#
_entry.id   AF-I9QYP2-F1
#
_cell.length_a   1.000
_cell.length_b   1.000
_cell.length_c   1.000
_cell.angle_alpha   90.00
_cell.angle_beta   90.00
_cell.angle_gamma   90.00
#
_symmetry.space_group_name_H-M   'P 1'
#
loop_
_entity.id
_entity.type
_entity.pdbx_description
1 polymer ?
#
loop_
_entity_poly.entity_id
_entity_poly.type
_entity_poly.pdbx_seq_one_letter_code
_entity_poly.pdbx_strand_id
1 'polypeptide(L)'
;MYWNMVLDETCKSWWDWAQNAMVIVDRNTRQVRYTDEYYLMKHLSHFVQPGSRLLKVSDHENVLAFRTADNGTAIVTYNPDEDTRFRTFVIDGKKIEVTLKPKSINTIKMNDK
;
A
#
# COMPACT_ATOMS: atom_id res chain seq x y z
N MET A 1 9.57 -7.78 4.66
CA MET A 1 10.35 -7.53 5.88
C MET A 1 10.99 -6.17 5.71
N TYR A 2 10.71 -5.22 6.59
CA TYR A 2 11.30 -3.86 6.57
C TYR A 2 12.40 -3.83 7.64
N TRP A 3 13.44 -3.01 7.47
CA TRP A 3 14.60 -3.00 8.38
C TRP A 3 14.25 -2.34 9.73
N ASN A 4 14.51 -1.04 9.89
CA ASN A 4 14.03 -0.31 11.06
C ASN A 4 12.65 0.28 10.75
N MET A 5 11.62 -0.27 11.38
CA MET A 5 10.24 0.23 11.20
C MET A 5 10.00 1.55 11.92
N VAL A 6 10.71 1.77 13.04
CA VAL A 6 10.58 2.95 13.89
C VAL A 6 11.96 3.51 14.16
N LEU A 7 12.14 4.82 13.93
CA LEU A 7 13.35 5.57 14.27
C LEU A 7 13.00 6.87 14.98
N ASP A 8 14.00 7.53 15.53
CA ASP A 8 13.87 8.88 16.07
C ASP A 8 13.98 9.95 14.97
N GLU A 9 13.88 11.22 15.37
CA GLU A 9 13.96 12.38 14.46
C GLU A 9 15.25 12.46 13.63
N THR A 10 16.32 11.75 14.02
CA THR A 10 17.58 11.73 13.28
C THR A 10 17.54 10.82 12.05
N CYS A 11 16.57 9.89 12.00
CA CYS A 11 16.46 8.86 10.94
C CYS A 11 17.72 8.00 10.79
N LYS A 12 18.50 7.82 11.86
CA LYS A 12 19.72 7.01 11.85
C LYS A 12 19.54 5.68 12.57
N SER A 13 20.23 4.66 12.05
CA SER A 13 20.33 3.35 12.72
C SER A 13 21.20 3.43 13.97
N TRP A 14 21.24 2.33 14.72
CA TRP A 14 22.19 2.16 15.83
C TRP A 14 23.67 2.32 15.41
N TRP A 15 23.98 2.11 14.12
CA TRP A 15 25.32 2.27 13.56
C TRP A 15 25.54 3.63 12.89
N ASP A 16 24.74 4.64 13.25
CA ASP A 16 24.78 6.01 12.71
C ASP A 16 24.54 6.12 11.19
N TRP A 17 23.92 5.12 10.58
CA TRP A 17 23.58 5.14 9.15
C TRP A 17 22.22 5.78 8.93
N ALA A 18 22.17 6.83 8.11
CA ALA A 18 20.93 7.44 7.66
C ALA A 18 20.12 6.45 6.81
N GLN A 19 18.83 6.35 7.10
CA GLN A 19 17.91 5.43 6.42
C GLN A 19 16.47 5.96 6.52
N ASN A 20 15.61 5.44 5.67
CA ASN A 20 14.18 5.66 5.82
C ASN A 20 13.60 4.75 6.92
N ALA A 21 12.46 5.17 7.45
CA ALA A 21 11.65 4.40 8.39
C ALA A 21 10.17 4.65 8.11
N MET A 22 9.33 3.68 8.46
CA MET A 22 7.87 3.82 8.36
C MET A 22 7.33 4.82 9.39
N VAL A 23 7.86 4.78 10.61
CA VAL A 23 7.41 5.63 11.71
C VAL A 23 8.61 6.37 12.29
N ILE A 24 8.43 7.68 12.50
CA ILE A 24 9.43 8.53 13.14
C ILE A 24 8.82 9.09 14.42
N VAL A 25 9.53 8.93 15.53
CA VAL A 25 9.12 9.40 16.85
C VAL A 25 10.09 10.46 17.32
N ASP A 26 9.64 11.71 17.39
CA ASP A 26 10.46 12.79 17.93
C ASP A 26 10.60 12.62 19.46
N ARG A 27 11.84 12.46 19.94
CA ARG A 27 12.10 12.20 21.37
C ARG A 27 11.86 13.41 22.26
N ASN A 28 11.93 14.62 21.71
CA ASN A 28 11.75 15.87 22.45
C ASN A 28 10.27 16.22 22.57
N THR A 29 9.53 16.11 21.47
CA THR A 29 8.11 16.51 21.41
C THR A 29 7.15 15.35 21.64
N ARG A 30 7.63 14.10 21.58
CA ARG A 30 6.84 12.85 21.60
C ARG A 30 5.84 12.74 20.44
N GLN A 31 6.01 13.54 19.38
CA GLN A 31 5.16 13.46 18.20
C GLN A 31 5.54 12.25 17.35
N VAL A 32 4.51 11.58 16.81
CA VAL A 32 4.65 10.44 15.92
C VAL A 32 4.32 10.89 14.50
N ARG A 33 5.24 10.66 13.57
CA ARG A 33 5.06 10.90 12.15
C ARG A 33 5.07 9.58 11.39
N TYR A 34 3.99 9.30 10.67
CA TYR A 34 3.91 8.21 9.71
C TYR A 34 4.43 8.70 8.35
N THR A 35 5.39 7.99 7.78
CA THR A 35 5.99 8.35 6.48
C THR A 35 5.22 7.74 5.32
N ASP A 36 5.56 8.14 4.10
CA ASP A 36 4.97 7.58 2.89
C ASP A 36 5.16 6.05 2.79
N GLU A 37 6.30 5.53 3.30
CA GLU A 37 6.57 4.09 3.35
C GLU A 37 5.61 3.35 4.28
N TYR A 38 5.20 3.96 5.41
CA TYR A 38 4.18 3.38 6.26
C TYR A 38 2.86 3.23 5.51
N TYR A 39 2.45 4.26 4.78
CA TYR A 39 1.21 4.22 4.01
C TYR A 39 1.28 3.21 2.86
N LEU A 40 2.41 3.15 2.14
CA LEU A 40 2.66 2.13 1.12
C LEU A 40 2.54 0.72 1.71
N MET A 41 3.21 0.46 2.83
CA MET A 41 3.16 -0.84 3.49
C MET A 41 1.76 -1.15 4.03
N LYS A 42 1.00 -0.14 4.48
CA LYS A 42 -0.40 -0.29 4.92
C LYS A 42 -1.32 -0.70 3.77
N HIS A 43 -1.13 -0.18 2.55
CA HIS A 43 -1.91 -0.55 1.36
C HIS A 43 -1.83 -2.06 1.04
N LEU A 44 -0.74 -2.73 1.44
CA LEU A 44 -0.55 -4.17 1.30
C LEU A 44 -0.88 -4.92 2.60
N SER A 45 -0.12 -4.67 3.68
CA SER A 45 -0.17 -5.47 4.91
C SER A 45 -1.50 -5.44 5.65
N HIS A 46 -2.31 -4.38 5.47
CA HIS A 46 -3.63 -4.32 6.08
C HIS A 46 -4.66 -5.18 5.32
N PHE A 47 -4.54 -5.24 4.00
CA PHE A 47 -5.54 -5.86 3.12
C PHE A 47 -5.16 -7.26 2.63
N VAL A 48 -3.87 -7.60 2.66
CA VAL A 48 -3.32 -8.88 2.21
C VAL A 48 -2.79 -9.63 3.42
N GLN A 49 -3.65 -10.44 4.03
CA GLN A 49 -3.31 -11.25 5.20
C GLN A 49 -2.71 -12.60 4.80
N PRO A 50 -1.95 -13.27 5.70
CA PRO A 50 -1.49 -14.63 5.48
C PRO A 50 -2.62 -15.55 4.99
N GLY A 51 -2.34 -16.36 3.97
CA GLY A 51 -3.34 -17.19 3.29
C GLY A 51 -3.95 -16.54 2.04
N SER A 52 -3.79 -15.23 1.84
CA SER A 52 -4.19 -14.58 0.58
C SER A 52 -3.33 -15.06 -0.59
N ARG A 53 -3.91 -15.11 -1.80
CA ARG A 53 -3.25 -15.61 -3.00
C ARG A 53 -3.22 -14.55 -4.09
N LEU A 54 -2.05 -14.33 -4.69
CA LEU A 54 -1.89 -13.41 -5.81
C LEU A 54 -2.69 -13.89 -7.02
N LEU A 55 -3.42 -12.98 -7.64
CA LEU A 55 -4.20 -13.21 -8.86
C LEU A 55 -3.44 -12.69 -10.07
N LYS A 56 -3.65 -13.33 -11.22
CA LYS A 56 -3.16 -12.81 -12.50
C LYS A 56 -4.02 -11.60 -12.89
N VAL A 57 -3.34 -10.52 -13.28
CA VAL A 57 -3.95 -9.28 -13.76
C VAL A 57 -3.51 -9.02 -15.20
N SER A 58 -4.16 -8.09 -15.90
CA SER A 58 -3.75 -7.68 -17.26
C SER A 58 -2.68 -6.58 -17.24
N ASP A 59 -2.75 -5.66 -16.28
CA ASP A 59 -1.73 -4.61 -16.04
C ASP A 59 -0.77 -5.10 -14.95
N HIS A 60 0.41 -5.58 -15.35
CA HIS A 60 1.40 -6.12 -14.42
C HIS A 60 2.32 -5.05 -13.80
N GLU A 61 2.26 -3.81 -14.28
CA GLU A 61 3.16 -2.75 -13.84
C GLU A 61 2.57 -1.96 -12.67
N ASN A 62 1.27 -1.68 -12.74
CA ASN A 62 0.63 -0.73 -11.82
C ASN A 62 -0.52 -1.34 -11.01
N VAL A 63 -0.72 -2.66 -11.09
CA VAL A 63 -1.80 -3.36 -10.40
C VAL A 63 -1.29 -4.65 -9.77
N LEU A 64 -1.65 -4.85 -8.51
CA LEU A 64 -1.61 -6.15 -7.84
C LEU A 64 -3.01 -6.50 -7.38
N ALA A 65 -3.43 -7.75 -7.56
CA ALA A 65 -4.71 -8.23 -7.07
C ALA A 65 -4.51 -9.52 -6.30
N PHE A 66 -5.27 -9.70 -5.22
CA PHE A 66 -5.19 -10.86 -4.34
C PHE A 66 -6.59 -11.38 -4.04
N ARG A 67 -6.76 -12.70 -4.08
CA ARG A 67 -7.86 -13.37 -3.38
C ARG A 67 -7.51 -13.36 -1.90
N THR A 68 -8.31 -12.67 -1.09
CA THR A 68 -8.05 -12.53 0.34
C THR A 68 -8.44 -13.80 1.09
N ALA A 69 -7.86 -14.01 2.28
CA ALA A 69 -8.14 -15.21 3.09
C ALA A 69 -9.61 -15.33 3.53
N ASP A 70 -10.35 -14.22 3.58
CA ASP A 70 -11.80 -14.14 3.84
C ASP A 70 -12.65 -14.29 2.56
N ASN A 71 -12.10 -14.88 1.49
CA ASN A 71 -12.72 -15.11 0.18
C ASN A 71 -13.09 -13.85 -0.63
N GLY A 72 -12.77 -12.66 -0.16
CA GLY A 72 -12.89 -11.42 -0.93
C GLY A 72 -11.75 -11.21 -1.95
N THR A 73 -11.69 -10.02 -2.53
CA THR A 73 -10.62 -9.59 -3.43
C THR A 73 -10.06 -8.24 -3.00
N ALA A 74 -8.74 -8.13 -2.91
CA ALA A 74 -8.04 -6.86 -2.68
C ALA A 74 -7.26 -6.47 -3.94
N ILE A 75 -7.49 -5.26 -4.44
CA ILE A 75 -6.78 -4.69 -5.59
C ILE A 75 -5.95 -3.51 -5.09
N VAL A 76 -4.64 -3.56 -5.27
CA VAL A 76 -3.74 -2.43 -5.05
C VAL A 76 -3.40 -1.86 -6.42
N THR A 77 -3.64 -0.57 -6.64
CA THR A 77 -3.35 0.09 -7.90
C THR A 77 -2.61 1.41 -7.68
N TYR A 78 -1.66 1.68 -8.57
CA TYR A 78 -0.83 2.87 -8.56
C TYR A 78 -1.11 3.74 -9.80
N ASN A 79 -1.22 5.04 -9.59
CA ASN A 79 -1.19 6.04 -10.65
C ASN A 79 0.13 6.82 -10.57
N PRO A 80 1.11 6.54 -11.47
CA PRO A 80 2.37 7.27 -11.52
C PRO A 80 2.27 8.64 -12.20
N ASP A 81 1.15 8.97 -12.83
CA ASP A 81 1.05 10.19 -13.64
C ASP A 81 0.82 11.44 -12.78
N GLU A 82 1.13 12.59 -13.37
CA GLU A 82 0.75 13.92 -12.84
C GLU A 82 -0.74 14.22 -13.05
N ASP A 83 -1.43 13.42 -13.87
CA ASP A 83 -2.84 13.59 -14.20
C ASP A 83 -3.73 12.53 -13.54
N THR A 84 -5.01 12.85 -13.46
CA THR A 84 -6.04 11.92 -12.99
C THR A 84 -6.21 10.78 -14.00
N ARG A 85 -6.25 9.54 -13.52
CA ARG A 85 -6.50 8.35 -14.35
C ARG A 85 -7.82 7.69 -14.01
N PHE A 86 -8.62 7.41 -15.03
CA PHE A 86 -9.80 6.55 -14.92
C PHE A 86 -9.40 5.10 -15.16
N ARG A 87 -9.78 4.20 -14.25
CA ARG A 87 -9.47 2.77 -14.34
C ARG A 87 -10.76 1.97 -14.22
N THR A 88 -10.86 0.93 -15.06
CA THR A 88 -11.89 -0.09 -14.96
C THR A 88 -11.26 -1.40 -14.55
N PHE A 89 -11.82 -2.05 -13.53
CA PHE A 89 -11.47 -3.40 -13.12
C PHE A 89 -12.65 -4.33 -13.39
N VAL A 90 -12.38 -5.51 -13.96
CA VAL A 90 -13.37 -6.57 -14.17
C VAL A 90 -12.92 -7.82 -13.43
N ILE A 91 -13.70 -8.26 -12.45
CA ILE A 91 -13.39 -9.39 -11.58
C ILE A 91 -14.62 -10.28 -11.49
N ASP A 92 -14.48 -11.56 -11.87
CA ASP A 92 -15.58 -12.54 -11.84
C ASP A 92 -16.86 -12.00 -12.52
N GLY A 93 -16.69 -11.27 -13.63
CA GLY A 93 -17.77 -10.64 -14.40
C GLY A 93 -18.34 -9.33 -13.82
N LYS A 94 -17.92 -8.92 -12.62
CA LYS A 94 -18.31 -7.64 -12.00
C LYS A 94 -17.37 -6.53 -12.47
N LYS A 95 -17.94 -5.41 -12.91
CA LYS A 95 -17.20 -4.21 -13.34
C LYS A 95 -17.15 -3.18 -12.21
N ILE A 96 -15.97 -2.61 -11.98
CA ILE A 96 -15.75 -1.47 -11.07
C ILE A 96 -15.00 -0.39 -11.81
N GLU A 97 -15.41 0.86 -11.62
CA GLU A 97 -14.76 2.03 -12.18
C GLU A 97 -14.28 2.92 -11.04
N VAL A 98 -13.03 3.35 -11.11
CA VAL A 98 -12.42 4.24 -10.12
C VAL A 98 -11.64 5.35 -10.81
N THR A 99 -11.63 6.50 -10.15
CA THR A 99 -10.85 7.67 -10.55
C THR A 99 -9.66 7.79 -9.60
N LEU A 100 -8.46 7.58 -10.12
CA LEU A 100 -7.21 7.67 -9.38
C LEU A 100 -6.65 9.09 -9.49
N LYS A 101 -6.39 9.72 -8.35
CA LYS A 101 -5.70 11.02 -8.31
C LYS A 101 -4.27 10.90 -8.86
N PRO A 102 -3.64 12.00 -9.29
CA PRO A 102 -2.21 12.05 -9.59
C PRO A 102 -1.36 11.45 -8.47
N LYS A 103 -0.27 10.77 -8.82
CA LYS A 103 0.73 10.24 -7.86
C LYS A 103 0.13 9.51 -6.65
N SER A 104 -0.84 8.64 -6.89
CA SER A 104 -1.61 8.01 -5.80
C SER A 104 -1.57 6.50 -5.84
N ILE A 105 -1.61 5.89 -4.65
CA ILE A 105 -1.80 4.46 -4.44
C ILE A 105 -3.18 4.28 -3.81
N ASN A 106 -3.94 3.31 -4.32
CA ASN A 106 -5.29 3.02 -3.84
C ASN A 106 -5.41 1.52 -3.61
N THR A 107 -6.10 1.14 -2.53
CA THR A 107 -6.49 -0.26 -2.31
C THR A 107 -8.02 -0.37 -2.30
N ILE A 108 -8.55 -1.22 -3.17
CA ILE A 108 -9.98 -1.49 -3.29
C ILE A 108 -10.21 -2.88 -2.71
N LYS A 109 -10.97 -2.97 -1.61
CA LYS A 109 -11.41 -4.24 -1.03
C LYS A 109 -12.83 -4.53 -1.51
N MET A 110 -13.02 -5.72 -2.06
CA MET A 110 -14.31 -6.27 -2.42
C MET A 110 -14.58 -7.50 -1.57
N ASN A 111 -15.80 -7.62 -1.06
CA ASN A 111 -16.25 -8.84 -0.43
C ASN A 111 -17.11 -9.60 -1.45
N ASP A 112 -16.80 -10.88 -1.64
CA ASP A 112 -17.76 -11.81 -2.21
C ASP A 112 -18.75 -12.13 -1.08
N LYS A 113 -20.04 -11.89 -1.30
CA LYS A 113 -21.08 -12.06 -0.28
C LYS A 113 -21.07 -13.46 0.32
#